data_AF-A0A828RU06-F1
#
_entry.id   AF-A0A828RU06-F1
#
_cell.length_a   1.000
_cell.length_b   1.000
_cell.length_c   1.000
_cell.angle_alpha   90.00
_cell.angle_beta   90.00
_cell.angle_gamma   90.00
#
_symmetry.space_group_name_H-M   'P 1'
#
loop_
_entity.id
_entity.type
_entity.pdbx_description
1 polymer ?
#
loop_
_entity_poly.entity_id
_entity_poly.type
_entity_poly.pdbx_seq_one_letter_code
_entity_poly.pdbx_strand_id
1 'polypeptide(L)'
;MSKVCKKCSQQFEVKTTSIQSGLGTLTVIIEGITIYVCPKCGDTILQSTDALVLQKFKETLDYERSEVTLKEKEEGPEILTLPEVAKMLRVSHQTIYNMIRDGRLKGYKVGREWRFLKKDMDDYLLRLQ
;
A
#
# COMPACT_ATOMS: atom_id res chain seq x y z
N MET A 1 -32.69 -0.76 -17.60
CA MET A 1 -32.11 -0.15 -18.81
C MET A 1 -31.10 -1.13 -19.40
N SER A 2 -31.24 -1.48 -20.68
CA SER A 2 -30.27 -2.36 -21.36
C SER A 2 -28.94 -1.62 -21.53
N LYS A 3 -27.83 -2.28 -21.19
CA LYS A 3 -26.49 -1.74 -21.44
C LYS A 3 -26.08 -2.06 -22.87
N VAL A 4 -25.52 -1.08 -23.56
CA VAL A 4 -24.99 -1.22 -24.93
C VAL A 4 -23.47 -1.06 -24.89
N CYS A 5 -22.76 -1.91 -25.63
CA CYS A 5 -21.31 -1.88 -25.71
C CYS A 5 -20.84 -0.72 -26.58
N LYS A 6 -19.89 0.07 -26.04
CA LYS A 6 -19.34 1.26 -26.70
C LYS A 6 -18.44 0.93 -27.90
N LYS A 7 -17.95 -0.32 -28.01
CA LYS A 7 -17.12 -0.77 -29.14
C LYS A 7 -17.94 -1.35 -30.28
N CYS A 8 -18.86 -2.26 -29.95
CA CYS A 8 -19.57 -3.09 -30.91
C CYS A 8 -21.00 -2.59 -31.20
N SER A 9 -21.50 -1.62 -30.42
CA SER A 9 -22.90 -1.14 -30.37
C SER A 9 -23.96 -2.22 -30.14
N GLN A 10 -23.52 -3.42 -29.73
CA GLN A 10 -24.40 -4.54 -29.41
C GLN A 10 -24.89 -4.43 -27.96
N GLN A 11 -26.09 -4.96 -27.71
CA GLN A 11 -26.60 -5.14 -26.36
C GLN A 11 -25.75 -6.16 -25.60
N PHE A 12 -25.40 -5.84 -24.35
CA PHE A 12 -24.73 -6.77 -23.46
C PHE A 12 -25.68 -7.87 -23.00
N GLU A 13 -25.14 -9.07 -22.88
CA GLU A 13 -25.80 -10.20 -22.20
C GLU A 13 -25.32 -10.29 -20.76
N VAL A 14 -26.24 -10.61 -19.85
CA VAL A 14 -25.93 -10.81 -18.44
C VAL A 14 -25.61 -12.28 -18.22
N LYS A 15 -24.45 -12.56 -17.63
CA LYS A 15 -24.05 -13.92 -17.24
C LYS A 15 -23.65 -13.92 -15.78
N THR A 16 -24.19 -14.86 -15.01
CA THR A 16 -23.70 -15.19 -13.68
C THR A 16 -22.59 -16.21 -13.83
N THR A 17 -21.42 -15.93 -13.28
CA THR A 17 -20.24 -16.79 -13.45
C THR A 17 -19.41 -16.85 -12.17
N SER A 18 -18.46 -17.79 -12.16
CA SER A 18 -17.42 -17.83 -11.16
C SER A 18 -16.17 -17.14 -11.70
N ILE A 19 -15.61 -16.22 -10.92
CA ILE A 19 -14.33 -15.58 -11.26
C ILE A 19 -13.25 -16.24 -10.42
N GLN A 20 -12.23 -16.77 -11.10
CA GLN A 20 -11.03 -17.28 -10.46
C GLN A 20 -9.97 -16.19 -10.51
N SER A 21 -9.36 -15.88 -9.36
CA SER A 21 -8.21 -14.98 -9.29
C SER A 21 -7.10 -15.61 -8.46
N GLY A 22 -5.91 -15.65 -9.04
CA GLY A 22 -4.70 -16.06 -8.34
C GLY A 22 -4.18 -14.89 -7.50
N LEU A 23 -4.15 -15.06 -6.19
CA LEU A 23 -3.57 -14.12 -5.24
C LEU A 23 -2.33 -14.78 -4.62
N GLY A 24 -1.23 -14.71 -5.38
CA GLY A 24 0.01 -15.40 -5.10
C GLY A 24 -0.10 -16.92 -5.20
N THR A 25 -0.16 -17.62 -4.07
CA THR A 25 -0.28 -19.09 -3.98
C THR A 25 -1.71 -19.56 -3.70
N LEU A 26 -2.63 -18.64 -3.41
CA LEU A 26 -4.04 -18.96 -3.17
C LEU A 26 -4.84 -18.76 -4.46
N THR A 27 -5.68 -19.74 -4.78
CA THR A 27 -6.69 -19.61 -5.83
C THR A 27 -8.00 -19.23 -5.15
N VAL A 28 -8.49 -18.03 -5.43
CA VAL A 28 -9.80 -17.58 -4.97
C VAL A 28 -10.82 -17.82 -6.06
N ILE A 29 -11.92 -18.46 -5.71
CA ILE A 29 -13.09 -18.65 -6.59
C ILE A 29 -14.25 -17.86 -5.98
N ILE A 30 -14.76 -16.88 -6.71
CA ILE A 30 -15.93 -16.10 -6.29
C ILE A 30 -17.09 -16.49 -7.19
N GLU A 31 -18.06 -17.18 -6.61
CA GLU A 31 -19.27 -17.62 -7.31
C GLU A 31 -20.36 -16.56 -7.26
N GLY A 32 -21.21 -16.55 -8.28
CA GLY A 32 -22.39 -15.68 -8.31
C GLY A 32 -22.15 -14.26 -8.80
N ILE A 33 -20.98 -13.94 -9.37
CA ILE A 33 -20.71 -12.61 -9.92
C ILE A 33 -21.47 -12.43 -11.23
N THR A 34 -22.15 -11.30 -11.35
CA THR A 34 -22.95 -10.97 -12.52
C THR A 34 -22.15 -10.05 -13.44
N ILE A 35 -21.71 -10.61 -14.58
CA ILE A 35 -20.93 -9.88 -15.57
C ILE A 35 -21.77 -9.62 -16.83
N TYR A 36 -21.65 -8.42 -17.37
CA TYR A 36 -22.20 -8.07 -18.67
C TYR A 36 -21.15 -8.38 -19.73
N VAL A 37 -21.47 -9.20 -20.74
CA VAL A 37 -20.55 -9.55 -21.83
C VAL A 37 -21.13 -9.13 -23.19
N CYS A 38 -20.39 -8.40 -24.05
CA CYS A 38 -20.81 -8.15 -25.44
C CYS A 38 -20.65 -9.46 -26.21
N PRO A 39 -21.73 -10.07 -26.75
CA PRO A 39 -21.63 -11.34 -27.47
C PRO A 39 -20.85 -11.22 -28.79
N LYS A 40 -20.70 -10.00 -29.32
CA LYS A 40 -20.02 -9.73 -30.59
C LYS A 40 -18.52 -9.53 -30.47
N CYS A 41 -18.04 -8.84 -29.42
CA CYS A 41 -16.60 -8.49 -29.29
C CYS A 41 -15.95 -8.99 -28.00
N GLY A 42 -16.72 -9.55 -27.06
CA GLY A 42 -16.20 -10.09 -25.81
C GLY A 42 -15.91 -9.03 -24.73
N ASP A 43 -16.18 -7.75 -24.96
CA ASP A 43 -16.06 -6.72 -23.92
C ASP A 43 -16.88 -7.10 -22.69
N THR A 44 -16.33 -6.82 -21.50
CA THR A 44 -16.98 -7.14 -20.23
C THR A 44 -17.15 -5.91 -19.35
N ILE A 45 -18.23 -5.89 -18.57
CA ILE A 45 -18.49 -4.85 -17.56
C ILE A 45 -18.92 -5.54 -16.27
N LEU A 46 -18.21 -5.26 -15.18
CA LEU A 46 -18.65 -5.59 -13.83
C LEU A 46 -19.55 -4.47 -13.27
N GLN A 47 -20.48 -4.84 -12.40
CA GLN A 47 -21.21 -3.84 -11.62
C GLN A 47 -20.29 -3.21 -10.57
N SER A 48 -20.59 -1.96 -10.19
CA SER A 48 -19.81 -1.22 -9.18
C SER A 48 -19.78 -1.93 -7.83
N THR A 49 -20.84 -2.63 -7.45
CA THR A 49 -20.91 -3.46 -6.23
C THR A 49 -19.89 -4.58 -6.26
N ASP A 50 -19.83 -5.31 -7.37
CA ASP A 50 -18.98 -6.51 -7.50
C ASP A 50 -17.51 -6.10 -7.63
N ALA A 51 -17.24 -4.96 -8.28
CA ALA A 51 -15.91 -4.36 -8.33
C ALA A 51 -15.41 -3.94 -6.93
N LEU A 52 -16.28 -3.38 -6.09
CA LEU A 52 -15.94 -3.03 -4.69
C LEU A 52 -15.68 -4.26 -3.83
N VAL A 53 -16.45 -5.33 -4.03
CA VAL A 53 -16.20 -6.61 -3.34
C VAL A 53 -14.84 -7.17 -3.74
N LEU A 54 -14.54 -7.22 -5.05
CA LEU A 54 -13.22 -7.65 -5.53
C LEU A 54 -12.09 -6.77 -4.99
N GLN A 55 -12.28 -5.46 -4.97
CA GLN A 55 -11.30 -4.52 -4.43
C GLN A 55 -11.04 -4.78 -2.95
N LYS A 56 -12.08 -4.83 -2.11
CA LYS A 56 -11.95 -5.07 -0.67
C LYS A 56 -11.39 -6.46 -0.34
N PHE A 57 -11.77 -7.46 -1.14
CA PHE A 57 -11.28 -8.83 -0.98
C PHE A 57 -9.80 -8.91 -1.32
N LYS A 58 -9.37 -8.23 -2.39
CA LYS A 58 -7.97 -8.06 -2.73
C LYS A 58 -7.21 -7.33 -1.62
N GLU A 59 -7.74 -6.21 -1.13
CA GLU A 59 -7.16 -5.46 -0.01
C GLU A 59 -6.99 -6.34 1.26
N THR A 60 -7.97 -7.19 1.56
CA THR A 60 -7.94 -8.07 2.75
C THR A 60 -7.02 -9.29 2.58
N LEU A 61 -6.93 -9.84 1.37
CA LEU A 61 -6.00 -10.95 1.10
C LEU A 61 -4.56 -10.50 0.94
N ASP A 62 -4.35 -9.29 0.43
CA ASP A 62 -3.06 -8.61 0.47
C ASP A 62 -2.68 -8.27 1.93
N TYR A 63 -3.66 -8.08 2.82
CA TYR A 63 -3.46 -7.83 4.26
C TYR A 63 -2.98 -9.06 5.04
N GLU A 64 -3.50 -10.27 4.84
CA GLU A 64 -3.02 -11.47 5.58
C GLU A 64 -1.62 -11.95 5.15
N ARG A 65 -1.11 -11.51 3.98
CA ARG A 65 0.29 -11.74 3.58
C ARG A 65 1.29 -10.76 4.20
N SER A 66 0.81 -9.75 4.91
CA SER A 66 1.64 -8.70 5.52
C SER A 66 2.38 -9.14 6.79
N GLU A 67 2.07 -10.29 7.41
CA GLU A 67 2.88 -10.81 8.53
C GLU A 67 4.16 -11.55 8.09
N VAL A 68 4.34 -11.91 6.81
CA VAL A 68 5.52 -12.71 6.37
C VAL A 68 6.39 -12.05 5.30
N THR A 69 6.08 -10.84 4.83
CA THR A 69 7.00 -10.13 3.91
C THR A 69 7.51 -8.84 4.53
N LEU A 70 8.80 -8.84 4.88
CA LEU A 70 9.51 -7.69 5.40
C LEU A 70 9.36 -6.46 4.47
N LYS A 71 8.76 -5.41 5.05
CA LYS A 71 8.82 -3.97 4.70
C LYS A 71 8.13 -3.50 3.41
N GLU A 72 7.01 -2.82 3.60
CA GLU A 72 6.73 -1.42 3.20
C GLU A 72 5.33 -1.06 3.75
N LYS A 73 5.04 0.05 4.45
CA LYS A 73 5.79 1.09 5.13
C LYS A 73 4.71 1.85 5.90
N GLU A 74 4.59 1.68 7.22
CA GLU A 74 3.76 2.60 8.00
C GLU A 74 4.36 4.00 7.86
N GLU A 75 3.61 4.92 7.25
CA GLU A 75 3.95 6.35 7.17
C GLU A 75 3.78 7.00 8.55
N GLY A 76 4.61 6.59 9.51
CA GLY A 76 5.02 7.49 10.58
C GLY A 76 5.61 8.77 9.99
N PRO A 77 5.54 9.90 10.70
CA PRO A 77 5.87 11.22 10.17
C PRO A 77 7.22 11.19 9.44
N GLU A 78 7.25 11.75 8.22
CA GLU A 78 8.46 11.79 7.39
C GLU A 78 9.61 12.53 8.08
N ILE A 79 9.28 13.35 9.07
CA ILE A 79 10.19 14.18 9.83
C ILE A 79 10.00 13.89 11.32
N LEU A 80 11.08 13.48 11.97
CA LEU A 80 11.15 13.22 13.41
C LEU A 80 11.77 14.43 14.14
N THR A 81 11.39 14.56 15.39
CA THR A 81 11.93 15.53 16.36
C THR A 81 13.08 14.91 17.17
N LEU A 82 13.84 15.76 17.86
CA LEU A 82 14.92 15.31 18.73
C LEU A 82 14.47 14.29 19.81
N PRO A 83 13.33 14.51 20.54
CA PRO A 83 12.86 13.52 21.51
C PRO A 83 12.47 12.18 20.88
N GLU A 84 11.87 12.20 19.69
CA GLU A 84 11.48 10.97 18.98
C GLU A 84 12.70 10.16 18.55
N VAL A 85 13.73 10.82 18.00
CA VAL A 85 14.99 10.15 17.63
C VAL A 85 15.73 9.63 18.86
N ALA A 86 15.77 10.39 19.94
CA ALA A 86 16.39 9.95 21.20
C ALA A 86 15.68 8.72 21.78
N LYS A 87 14.34 8.72 21.78
CA LYS A 87 13.52 7.58 22.18
C LYS A 87 13.76 6.37 21.28
N MET A 88 13.81 6.58 19.96
CA MET A 88 14.02 5.54 18.97
C MET A 88 15.37 4.83 19.16
N LEU A 89 16.44 5.61 19.33
CA LEU A 89 17.79 5.07 19.53
C LEU A 89 18.09 4.67 20.97
N ARG A 90 17.17 4.93 21.91
CA ARG A 90 17.33 4.72 23.37
C ARG A 90 18.59 5.41 23.94
N VAL A 91 18.82 6.65 23.54
CA VAL A 91 19.96 7.47 24.00
C VAL A 91 19.50 8.83 24.52
N SER A 92 20.40 9.55 25.19
CA SER A 92 20.11 10.90 25.67
C SER A 92 20.05 11.92 24.53
N HIS A 93 19.37 13.06 24.75
CA HIS A 93 19.40 14.20 23.84
C HIS A 93 20.83 14.69 23.56
N GLN A 94 21.70 14.68 24.59
CA GLN A 94 23.11 15.06 24.45
C GLN A 94 23.86 14.12 23.50
N THR A 95 23.55 12.84 23.54
CA THR A 95 24.12 11.84 22.62
C THR A 95 23.72 12.15 21.18
N ILE A 96 22.46 12.51 20.93
CA ILE A 96 22.00 12.92 19.59
C ILE A 96 22.72 14.18 19.12
N TYR A 97 22.90 15.19 19.98
CA TYR A 97 23.67 16.39 19.64
C TYR A 97 25.12 16.07 19.27
N ASN A 98 25.77 15.20 20.04
CA ASN A 98 27.14 14.76 19.74
C ASN A 98 27.18 14.02 18.40
N MET A 99 26.23 13.11 18.14
CA MET A 99 26.16 12.38 16.86
C MET A 99 25.98 13.31 15.65
N ILE A 100 25.23 14.40 15.79
CA ILE A 100 25.11 15.42 14.74
C ILE A 100 26.44 16.16 14.56
N ARG A 101 27.05 16.61 15.66
CA ARG A 101 28.32 17.35 15.62
C ARG A 101 29.45 16.52 15.01
N ASP A 102 29.48 15.24 15.33
CA ASP A 102 30.49 14.29 14.88
C ASP A 102 30.17 13.76 13.46
N GLY A 103 29.08 14.20 12.83
CA GLY A 103 28.68 13.84 11.47
C GLY A 103 28.10 12.43 11.31
N ARG A 104 27.91 11.71 12.41
CA ARG A 104 27.37 10.34 12.44
C ARG A 104 25.88 10.29 12.11
N LEU A 105 25.14 11.33 12.52
CA LEU A 105 23.70 11.43 12.31
C LEU A 105 23.35 12.74 11.62
N LYS A 106 22.57 12.66 10.54
CA LYS A 106 22.14 13.84 9.80
C LYS A 106 20.89 14.45 10.45
N GLY A 107 21.00 15.70 10.88
CA GLY A 107 19.89 16.50 11.40
C GLY A 107 19.83 17.86 10.71
N TYR A 108 18.64 18.40 10.58
CA TYR A 108 18.38 19.71 9.99
C TYR A 108 17.85 20.64 11.07
N LYS A 109 18.49 21.79 11.24
CA LYS A 109 18.06 22.80 12.21
C LYS A 109 17.00 23.69 11.58
N VAL A 110 15.79 23.67 12.13
CA VAL A 110 14.65 24.48 11.69
C VAL A 110 14.25 25.40 12.83
N GLY A 111 14.65 26.66 12.75
CA GLY A 111 14.50 27.63 13.84
C GLY A 111 15.26 27.20 15.10
N ARG A 112 14.53 26.96 16.20
CA ARG A 112 15.09 26.51 17.49
C ARG A 112 15.07 24.99 17.67
N GLU A 113 14.48 24.26 16.72
CA GLU A 113 14.28 22.83 16.84
C GLU A 113 15.10 22.04 15.82
N TRP A 114 15.33 20.78 16.13
CA TRP A 114 15.96 19.83 15.22
C TRP A 114 14.91 18.94 14.56
N ARG A 115 15.16 18.65 13.29
CA ARG A 115 14.35 17.79 12.44
C ARG A 115 15.22 16.73 11.80
N PHE A 116 14.71 15.52 11.71
CA PHE A 116 15.43 14.37 11.17
C PHE A 116 14.54 13.71 10.15
N LEU A 117 15.02 13.56 8.91
CA LEU A 117 14.27 12.83 7.90
C LEU A 117 14.30 11.35 8.25
N LYS A 118 13.14 10.68 8.16
CA LYS A 118 13.05 9.24 8.38
C LYS A 118 14.03 8.46 7.50
N LYS A 119 14.21 8.89 6.24
CA LYS A 119 15.19 8.33 5.32
C LYS A 119 16.64 8.40 5.85
N ASP A 120 17.04 9.55 6.40
CA ASP A 120 18.39 9.71 6.94
C ASP A 120 18.60 8.86 8.21
N MET A 121 17.54 8.65 8.99
CA MET A 121 17.53 7.73 10.13
C MET A 121 17.64 6.26 9.69
N ASP A 122 16.88 5.88 8.66
CA ASP A 122 16.93 4.53 8.08
C ASP A 122 18.34 4.25 7.53
N ASP A 123 18.91 5.21 6.79
CA ASP A 123 20.29 5.13 6.30
C ASP A 123 21.32 5.00 7.44
N TYR A 124 21.11 5.71 8.56
CA TYR A 124 21.96 5.58 9.75
C TYR A 124 21.87 4.18 10.37
N LEU A 125 20.66 3.65 10.54
CA LEU A 125 20.44 2.32 11.12
C LEU A 125 21.02 1.21 10.24
N LEU A 126 20.94 1.34 8.92
CA LEU A 126 21.55 0.41 7.98
C LEU A 126 23.08 0.38 8.08
N ARG A 127 23.73 1.49 8.44
CA ARG A 127 25.19 1.55 8.65
C ARG A 127 25.64 0.95 9.98
N LEU A 128 24.73 0.62 10.89
CA LEU A 128 25.05 -0.04 12.17
C LEU A 128 25.10 -1.58 12.07
N GLN A 129 24.64 -2.15 10.95
CA GLN A 129 24.65 -3.58 10.67
C GLN A 129 25.94 -3.96 9.91
#